data_AF-A0A937P858-F1
#
_entry.id   AF-A0A937P858-F1
#
_cell.length_a   1.000
_cell.length_b   1.000
_cell.length_c   1.000
_cell.angle_alpha   90.00
_cell.angle_beta   90.00
_cell.angle_gamma   90.00
#
_symmetry.space_group_name_H-M   'P 1'
#
loop_
_entity.id
_entity.type
_entity.pdbx_description
1 polymer ?
#
loop_
_entity_poly.entity_id
_entity_poly.type
_entity_poly.pdbx_seq_one_letter_code
_entity_poly.pdbx_strand_id
1 'polypeptide(L)'
;MIGTVGGTVMIDDPTLPLDGTKIVIPSGALNSNQTIKIEQAPNSVVFSEDSNAIIVSFKPEGLTFSKPVTATIPFHGVDINKAKVYYWDIIAERIIQMPIVERNSSNNTVIFNVRKNLFPLFRNNISEYSHGFLKYL
;
A
#
# COMPACT_ATOMS: atom_id res chain seq x y z
N MET A 1 -17.42 -2.58 -3.77
CA MET A 1 -17.29 -3.58 -2.68
C MET A 1 -16.68 -4.84 -3.27
N ILE A 2 -15.87 -5.58 -2.52
CA ILE A 2 -15.21 -6.82 -2.94
C ILE A 2 -15.66 -7.95 -1.99
N GLY A 3 -16.05 -9.10 -2.54
CA GLY A 3 -16.58 -10.24 -1.78
C GLY A 3 -15.66 -11.46 -1.79
N THR A 4 -16.23 -12.62 -1.39
CA THR A 4 -15.52 -13.91 -1.34
C THR A 4 -14.96 -14.37 -2.68
N VAL A 5 -15.59 -13.98 -3.80
CA VAL A 5 -15.14 -14.24 -5.17
C VAL A 5 -13.84 -13.49 -5.51
N GLY A 6 -13.47 -12.48 -4.72
CA GLY A 6 -12.35 -11.59 -4.99
C GLY A 6 -12.73 -10.45 -5.95
N GLY A 7 -11.72 -9.76 -6.47
CA GLY A 7 -11.88 -8.63 -7.39
C GLY A 7 -10.66 -7.71 -7.38
N THR A 8 -10.74 -6.61 -8.13
CA THR A 8 -9.67 -5.62 -8.25
C THR A 8 -10.20 -4.25 -7.84
N VAL A 9 -9.38 -3.47 -7.13
CA VAL A 9 -9.57 -2.02 -6.96
C VAL A 9 -8.32 -1.33 -7.52
N MET A 10 -8.52 -0.23 -8.23
CA MET A 10 -7.46 0.50 -8.94
C MET A 10 -7.76 2.00 -8.90
N ILE A 11 -6.71 2.81 -8.83
CA ILE A 11 -6.74 4.24 -9.16
C ILE A 11 -6.34 4.33 -10.63
N ASP A 12 -7.21 4.94 -11.44
CA ASP A 12 -7.10 5.10 -12.89
C ASP A 12 -7.47 6.56 -13.19
N ASP A 13 -6.54 7.45 -12.82
CA ASP A 13 -6.68 8.90 -12.91
C ASP A 13 -5.28 9.51 -13.09
N PRO A 14 -4.88 9.85 -14.34
CA PRO A 14 -3.54 10.33 -14.66
C PRO A 14 -3.22 11.72 -14.08
N THR A 15 -4.17 12.38 -13.42
CA THR A 15 -3.93 13.62 -12.68
C THR A 15 -3.43 13.39 -11.25
N LEU A 16 -3.54 12.17 -10.73
CA LEU A 16 -3.17 11.82 -9.37
C LEU A 16 -1.75 11.19 -9.28
N PRO A 17 -0.95 11.50 -8.25
CA PRO A 17 0.33 10.82 -7.98
C PRO A 17 0.22 9.30 -7.72
N LEU A 18 -1.01 8.78 -7.60
CA LEU A 18 -1.30 7.37 -7.38
C LEU A 18 -1.82 6.63 -8.62
N ASP A 19 -1.75 7.23 -9.81
CA ASP A 19 -2.23 6.59 -11.03
C ASP A 19 -1.63 5.19 -11.25
N GLY A 20 -2.46 4.21 -11.61
CA GLY A 20 -2.06 2.81 -11.71
C GLY A 20 -1.87 2.05 -10.38
N THR A 21 -2.10 2.68 -9.22
CA THR A 21 -2.10 1.98 -7.92
C THR A 21 -3.25 0.98 -7.89
N LYS A 22 -2.96 -0.30 -7.62
CA LYS A 22 -3.91 -1.40 -7.74
C LYS A 22 -3.76 -2.42 -6.61
N ILE A 23 -4.88 -3.00 -6.19
CA ILE A 23 -4.92 -4.20 -5.34
C ILE A 23 -5.78 -5.27 -6.00
N VAL A 24 -5.22 -6.47 -6.16
CA VAL A 24 -5.89 -7.66 -6.71
C VAL A 24 -6.11 -8.65 -5.58
N ILE A 25 -7.38 -8.88 -5.26
CA ILE A 25 -7.84 -9.73 -4.16
C ILE A 25 -8.34 -11.04 -4.78
N PRO A 26 -7.65 -12.18 -4.61
CA PRO A 26 -8.10 -13.43 -5.22
C PRO A 26 -9.30 -14.05 -4.48
N SER A 27 -10.00 -14.96 -5.15
CA SER A 27 -11.10 -15.72 -4.57
C SER A 27 -10.68 -16.44 -3.29
N GLY A 28 -11.47 -16.30 -2.22
CA GLY A 28 -11.20 -16.82 -0.89
C GLY A 28 -10.10 -16.08 -0.10
N ALA A 29 -9.71 -14.86 -0.52
CA ALA A 29 -8.90 -13.98 0.34
C ALA A 29 -9.76 -13.23 1.39
N LEU A 30 -11.06 -13.05 1.11
CA LEU A 30 -12.05 -12.45 1.99
C LEU A 30 -13.13 -13.47 2.37
N ASN A 31 -13.64 -13.37 3.59
CA ASN A 31 -14.71 -14.23 4.12
C ASN A 31 -16.09 -13.55 4.13
N SER A 32 -16.15 -12.26 3.81
CA SER A 32 -17.36 -11.44 3.72
C SER A 32 -17.13 -10.26 2.77
N ASN A 33 -18.20 -9.56 2.39
CA ASN A 33 -18.07 -8.36 1.55
C ASN A 33 -17.42 -7.22 2.31
N GLN A 34 -16.39 -6.62 1.72
CA GLN A 34 -15.64 -5.48 2.27
C GLN A 34 -15.67 -4.28 1.31
N THR A 35 -15.75 -3.08 1.87
CA THR A 35 -15.56 -1.83 1.12
C THR A 35 -14.08 -1.51 1.07
N ILE A 36 -13.40 -2.07 0.07
CA ILE A 36 -11.99 -1.81 -0.18
C ILE A 36 -11.83 -0.46 -0.88
N LYS A 37 -10.90 0.36 -0.41
CA LYS A 37 -10.48 1.60 -1.08
C LYS A 37 -8.96 1.74 -1.09
N ILE A 38 -8.48 2.56 -2.01
CA ILE A 38 -7.10 3.03 -2.13
C ILE A 38 -7.17 4.55 -2.05
N GLU A 39 -6.42 5.16 -1.14
CA GLU A 39 -6.44 6.60 -0.89
C GLU A 39 -4.99 7.09 -0.68
N GLN A 40 -4.66 8.29 -1.18
CA GLN A 40 -3.39 8.93 -0.82
C GLN A 40 -3.45 9.34 0.64
N ALA A 41 -2.35 9.13 1.36
CA ALA A 41 -2.27 9.59 2.73
C ALA A 41 -2.34 11.12 2.85
N PRO A 42 -2.89 11.64 3.96
CA PRO A 42 -2.83 13.06 4.25
C PRO A 42 -1.40 13.60 4.28
N ASN A 43 -1.19 14.80 3.71
CA ASN A 43 0.11 15.50 3.68
C ASN A 43 0.75 15.74 5.06
N SER A 44 -0.02 15.62 6.14
CA SER A 44 0.50 15.68 7.52
C SER A 44 1.38 14.49 7.89
N VAL A 45 1.40 13.44 7.07
CA VAL A 45 2.20 12.25 7.30
C VAL A 45 3.41 12.25 6.39
N VAL A 46 4.57 12.32 7.04
CA VAL A 46 5.86 12.46 6.40
C VAL A 46 6.73 11.26 6.77
N PHE A 47 7.40 10.69 5.78
CA PHE A 47 8.45 9.71 6.01
C PHE A 47 9.78 10.44 6.19
N SER A 48 10.29 10.52 7.42
CA SER A 48 11.39 11.44 7.77
C SER A 48 12.74 11.14 7.09
N GLU A 49 12.91 9.96 6.48
CA GLU A 49 14.13 9.62 5.73
C GLU A 49 14.06 9.98 4.23
N ASP A 50 12.86 10.25 3.68
CA ASP A 50 12.64 10.57 2.26
C ASP A 50 11.34 11.37 2.09
N SER A 51 11.46 12.66 1.76
CA SER A 51 10.32 13.56 1.54
C SER A 51 9.55 13.29 0.24
N ASN A 52 10.09 12.47 -0.66
CA ASN A 52 9.49 12.14 -1.96
C ASN A 52 8.78 10.78 -1.95
N ALA A 53 8.73 10.11 -0.80
CA ALA A 53 8.02 8.84 -0.65
C ALA A 53 6.54 8.98 -1.02
N ILE A 54 6.05 8.09 -1.89
CA ILE A 54 4.61 7.96 -2.17
C ILE A 54 3.99 7.15 -1.04
N ILE A 55 2.93 7.69 -0.44
CA ILE A 55 2.32 7.16 0.78
C ILE A 55 0.86 6.78 0.46
N VAL A 56 0.58 5.47 0.45
CA VAL A 56 -0.71 4.88 0.07
C VAL A 56 -1.37 4.22 1.28
N SER A 57 -2.62 4.58 1.55
CA SER A 57 -3.47 3.86 2.50
C SER A 57 -4.45 2.95 1.75
N PHE A 58 -4.60 1.72 2.24
CA PHE A 58 -5.66 0.81 1.85
C PHE A 58 -6.68 0.76 2.99
N LYS A 59 -7.97 0.94 2.69
CA LYS A 59 -9.05 0.83 3.68
C LYS A 59 -9.86 -0.47 3.48
N PRO A 60 -10.43 -1.07 4.54
CA PRO A 60 -10.29 -0.70 5.95
C PRO A 60 -8.98 -1.22 6.56
N GLU A 61 -8.35 -0.46 7.47
CA GLU A 61 -7.13 -0.87 8.17
C GLU A 61 -7.32 -2.13 9.04
N GLY A 62 -6.22 -2.85 9.28
CA GLY A 62 -6.21 -4.05 10.13
C GLY A 62 -6.82 -5.31 9.50
N LEU A 63 -7.54 -5.16 8.37
CA LEU A 63 -8.13 -6.25 7.60
C LEU A 63 -7.10 -7.35 7.30
N THR A 64 -7.38 -8.57 7.74
CA THR A 64 -6.52 -9.74 7.49
C THR A 64 -7.12 -10.57 6.37
N PHE A 65 -6.33 -10.86 5.34
CA PHE A 65 -6.72 -11.69 4.21
C PHE A 65 -6.30 -13.14 4.43
N SER A 66 -7.21 -14.08 4.18
CA SER A 66 -6.93 -15.53 4.32
C SER A 66 -5.93 -16.05 3.27
N LYS A 67 -5.78 -15.34 2.15
CA LYS A 67 -4.78 -15.58 1.10
C LYS A 67 -4.00 -14.30 0.83
N PRO A 68 -2.76 -14.36 0.29
CA PRO A 68 -2.08 -13.16 -0.17
C PRO A 68 -2.92 -12.42 -1.21
N VAL A 69 -3.01 -11.10 -1.09
CA VAL A 69 -3.49 -10.19 -2.13
C VAL A 69 -2.28 -9.52 -2.77
N THR A 70 -2.36 -9.22 -4.06
CA THR A 70 -1.25 -8.61 -4.80
C THR A 70 -1.49 -7.11 -4.93
N ALA A 71 -0.54 -6.32 -4.47
CA ALA A 71 -0.54 -4.87 -4.63
C ALA A 71 0.46 -4.45 -5.72
N THR A 72 0.08 -3.45 -6.50
CA THR A 72 0.90 -2.78 -7.50
C THR A 72 0.87 -1.30 -7.19
N ILE A 73 2.03 -0.65 -7.06
CA ILE A 73 2.10 0.79 -6.78
C ILE A 73 3.12 1.43 -7.75
N PRO A 74 2.77 2.56 -8.41
CA PRO A 74 3.70 3.33 -9.24
C PRO A 74 4.90 3.85 -8.44
N PHE A 75 5.93 4.31 -9.15
CA PHE A 75 7.02 5.09 -8.61
C PHE A 75 7.54 6.08 -9.65
N HIS A 76 8.12 7.18 -9.19
CA HIS A 76 8.59 8.27 -10.04
C HIS A 76 9.96 8.77 -9.58
N GLY A 77 10.79 9.25 -10.51
CA GLY A 77 12.05 9.94 -10.22
C GLY A 77 13.19 9.06 -9.67
N VAL A 78 13.05 7.73 -9.67
CA VAL A 78 13.97 6.81 -9.01
C VAL A 78 14.34 5.59 -9.88
N ASP A 79 15.58 5.12 -9.73
CA ASP A 79 16.05 3.84 -10.29
C ASP A 79 15.25 2.65 -9.70
N ILE A 80 14.56 1.94 -10.59
CA ILE A 80 13.74 0.78 -10.25
C ILE A 80 14.46 -0.28 -9.42
N ASN A 81 15.78 -0.45 -9.60
CA ASN A 81 16.57 -1.44 -8.86
C ASN A 81 16.72 -1.08 -7.38
N LYS A 82 16.67 0.22 -7.08
CA LYS A 82 16.78 0.76 -5.72
C LYS A 82 15.42 0.95 -5.04
N ALA A 83 14.32 0.98 -5.80
CA ALA A 83 12.97 1.01 -5.25
C ALA A 83 12.76 -0.10 -4.20
N LYS A 84 12.09 0.26 -3.11
CA LYS A 84 11.80 -0.62 -1.97
C LYS A 84 10.33 -0.51 -1.59
N VAL A 85 9.86 -1.46 -0.79
CA VAL A 85 8.51 -1.43 -0.24
C VAL A 85 8.64 -1.58 1.26
N TYR A 86 7.83 -0.86 2.02
CA TYR A 86 7.82 -0.93 3.48
C TYR A 86 6.37 -0.96 3.96
N TYR A 87 6.17 -1.52 5.14
CA TYR A 87 5.04 -1.21 5.99
C TYR A 87 5.57 -0.82 7.36
N TRP A 88 4.70 -0.56 8.33
CA TRP A 88 5.09 -0.41 9.72
C TRP A 88 4.09 -1.17 10.55
N ASP A 89 4.65 -1.93 11.46
CA ASP A 89 3.92 -2.78 12.34
C ASP A 89 3.52 -1.95 13.55
N ILE A 90 2.22 -1.65 13.66
CA ILE A 90 1.65 -0.93 14.81
C ILE A 90 1.80 -1.69 16.13
N ILE A 91 2.06 -3.00 16.10
CA ILE A 91 2.24 -3.84 17.28
C ILE A 91 3.72 -3.83 17.70
N ALA A 92 4.63 -3.87 16.72
CA ALA A 92 6.07 -3.85 16.97
C ALA A 92 6.70 -2.45 16.94
N GLU A 93 5.88 -1.41 16.79
CA GLU A 93 6.23 0.01 16.65
C GLU A 93 7.49 0.26 15.79
N ARG A 94 7.50 -0.32 14.57
CA ARG A 94 8.63 -0.17 13.65
C ARG A 94 8.29 -0.34 12.18
N ILE A 95 9.10 0.30 11.34
CA ILE A 95 9.10 0.14 9.88
C ILE A 95 9.71 -1.23 9.53
N ILE A 96 9.06 -1.98 8.63
CA ILE A 96 9.48 -3.30 8.16
C ILE A 96 9.51 -3.30 6.63
N GLN A 97 10.65 -3.66 6.04
CA GLN A 97 10.78 -3.76 4.59
C GLN A 97 10.03 -5.00 4.06
N MET A 98 9.24 -4.82 3.01
CA MET A 98 8.59 -5.91 2.29
C MET A 98 9.46 -6.41 1.14
N PRO A 99 9.41 -7.72 0.81
CA PRO A 99 9.98 -8.22 -0.42
C PRO A 99 9.16 -7.72 -1.62
N ILE A 100 9.85 -7.18 -2.63
CA ILE A 100 9.28 -6.92 -3.95
C ILE A 100 9.25 -8.24 -4.72
N VAL A 101 8.10 -8.56 -5.30
CA VAL A 101 7.88 -9.73 -6.16
C VAL A 101 8.33 -9.43 -7.58
N GLU A 102 7.95 -8.28 -8.12
CA GLU A 102 8.29 -7.86 -9.49
C GLU A 102 8.53 -6.35 -9.56
N ARG A 103 9.39 -5.97 -10.49
CA ARG A 103 9.73 -4.60 -10.88
C ARG A 103 9.40 -4.44 -12.35
N ASN A 104 8.44 -3.59 -12.69
CA ASN A 104 8.06 -3.31 -14.07
C ASN A 104 8.57 -1.93 -14.49
N SER A 105 9.57 -1.90 -15.37
CA SER A 105 10.20 -0.67 -15.89
C SER A 105 9.41 -0.01 -17.03
N SER A 106 8.49 -0.74 -17.68
CA SER A 106 7.68 -0.19 -18.77
C SER A 106 6.61 0.78 -18.28
N ASN A 107 6.12 0.60 -17.04
CA ASN A 107 5.13 1.48 -16.41
C ASN A 107 5.58 2.05 -15.05
N ASN A 108 6.84 1.85 -14.67
CA ASN A 108 7.41 2.21 -13.37
C ASN A 108 6.52 1.78 -12.20
N THR A 109 6.24 0.49 -12.08
CA THR A 109 5.51 -0.07 -10.93
C THR A 109 6.33 -1.12 -10.17
N VAL A 110 6.08 -1.21 -8.86
CA VAL A 110 6.54 -2.33 -8.02
C VAL A 110 5.34 -3.18 -7.61
N ILE A 111 5.53 -4.50 -7.62
CA ILE A 111 4.51 -5.48 -7.24
C ILE A 111 4.98 -6.23 -5.99
N PHE A 112 4.07 -6.40 -5.02
CA PHE A 112 4.34 -7.10 -3.77
C PHE A 112 3.09 -7.79 -3.22
N ASN A 113 3.28 -8.75 -2.31
CA ASN A 113 2.20 -9.55 -1.74
C ASN A 113 1.89 -9.13 -0.30
N VAL A 114 0.60 -9.03 0.01
CA VAL A 114 0.06 -8.55 1.29
C VAL A 114 -0.82 -9.64 1.90
N ARG A 115 -0.64 -9.97 3.19
CA ARG A 115 -1.55 -10.88 3.91
C ARG A 115 -2.42 -10.20 4.97
N LYS A 116 -1.94 -9.09 5.51
CA LYS A 116 -2.70 -8.26 6.44
C LYS A 116 -2.51 -6.82 6.01
N ASN A 117 -3.58 -6.04 6.06
CA ASN A 117 -3.55 -4.61 5.87
C ASN A 117 -2.93 -3.94 7.11
N LEU A 118 -1.61 -4.15 7.25
CA LEU A 118 -0.72 -3.56 8.26
C LEU A 118 0.04 -2.36 7.69
N PHE A 119 -0.50 -1.67 6.69
CA PHE A 119 0.17 -0.49 6.21
C PHE A 119 0.14 0.64 7.32
N PRO A 120 1.17 1.50 7.40
CA PRO A 120 1.39 2.53 8.45
C PRO A 120 1.23 4.04 8.11
N LEU A 121 0.68 4.88 9.00
CA LEU A 121 0.99 6.32 9.00
C LEU A 121 1.63 6.69 10.33
N PHE A 122 2.41 7.78 10.34
CA PHE A 122 2.85 8.42 11.57
C PHE A 122 2.08 9.68 11.94
N ARG A 123 2.07 9.93 13.24
CA ARG A 123 1.46 11.08 13.89
C ARG A 123 2.54 12.10 14.22
N ASN A 124 2.16 13.37 14.23
CA ASN A 124 2.62 14.27 15.28
C ASN A 124 1.45 14.48 16.26
N ASN A 125 1.55 13.85 17.43
CA ASN A 125 0.77 14.03 18.67
C ASN A 125 -0.77 13.80 18.67
N ILE A 126 -1.30 13.41 19.84
CA ILE A 126 -2.72 13.31 20.27
C ILE A 126 -3.56 12.14 19.71
N SER A 127 -3.72 11.06 20.52
CA SER A 127 -4.66 9.90 20.46
C SER A 127 -5.09 9.24 19.11
N GLU A 128 -4.67 7.97 18.92
CA GLU A 128 -5.28 6.91 18.06
C GLU A 128 -5.09 6.90 16.50
N TYR A 129 -5.32 5.72 15.90
CA TYR A 129 -5.36 5.35 14.45
C TYR A 129 -4.05 4.98 13.68
N SER A 130 -4.18 3.92 12.85
CA SER A 130 -3.19 3.19 12.01
C SER A 130 -3.52 3.34 10.49
N HIS A 131 -2.59 3.35 9.48
CA HIS A 131 -2.92 3.66 8.04
C HIS A 131 -2.04 3.13 6.83
N GLY A 132 -1.00 3.80 6.22
CA GLY A 132 -0.16 3.25 5.07
C GLY A 132 1.13 3.96 4.50
N PHE A 133 2.27 3.27 4.18
CA PHE A 133 3.61 3.79 3.66
C PHE A 133 4.24 3.01 2.46
N LEU A 134 5.25 3.60 1.79
CA LEU A 134 6.17 3.07 0.76
C LEU A 134 7.50 3.91 0.72
N LYS A 135 8.58 3.52 0.01
CA LYS A 135 9.87 4.28 -0.05
C LYS A 135 10.66 4.06 -1.35
N TYR A 136 11.39 5.06 -1.82
CA TYR A 136 12.32 4.96 -2.95
C TYR A 136 13.78 5.34 -2.53
N LEU A 137 14.81 5.02 -3.34
CA LEU A 137 16.26 5.23 -3.07
C LEU A 137 17.08 5.47 -4.36
#